data_AF-A0A5C6U189-F1
#
_entry.id   AF-A0A5C6U189-F1
#
_cell.length_a   1.000
_cell.length_b   1.000
_cell.length_c   1.000
_cell.angle_alpha   90.00
_cell.angle_beta   90.00
_cell.angle_gamma   90.00
#
_symmetry.space_group_name_H-M   'P 1'
#
loop_
_entity.id
_entity.type
_entity.pdbx_description
1 polymer ?
#
loop_
_entity_poly.entity_id
_entity_poly.type
_entity_poly.pdbx_seq_one_letter_code
_entity_poly.pdbx_strand_id
1 'polypeptide(L)'
;MRSRLADWFARHRRTQLPDYASLLSRAQVDVLADTTPDRTCRWFAELRQRGEVAAEQALPHAAEVLATLKPAQIQHIERRQARVNEEFRSDYLDKDPARRLSRSVDRAVERFEFVYGSLDERQRALVARLVAASPFDAEAWFAERVQRQQEALQLIRRLAGTGIDRDAALAAMRAYGERMSRSPREGYRRYQEKLENYNCSFAATLHNATTPAQRPGRGQPAQGMGGGLPRPGRRGRLTRPIRAA
;
A
#
# COMPACT_ATOMS: atom_id res chain seq x y z
N MET A 1 8.86 -17.22 21.16
CA MET A 1 8.05 -16.84 19.98
C MET A 1 6.56 -16.71 20.30
N ARG A 2 5.88 -17.75 20.81
CA ARG A 2 4.41 -17.71 21.08
C ARG A 2 4.00 -16.66 22.12
N SER A 3 4.70 -16.53 23.24
CA SER A 3 4.44 -15.50 24.26
C SER A 3 4.57 -14.08 23.72
N ARG A 4 5.63 -13.79 22.95
CA ARG A 4 5.86 -12.48 22.32
C ARG A 4 4.77 -12.09 21.33
N LEU A 5 4.26 -13.06 20.56
CA LEU A 5 3.11 -12.82 19.68
C LEU A 5 1.85 -12.51 20.49
N ALA A 6 1.62 -13.22 21.61
CA ALA A 6 0.51 -12.93 22.51
C ALA A 6 0.62 -11.52 23.12
N ASP A 7 1.80 -11.11 23.58
CA ASP A 7 2.05 -9.77 24.10
C ASP A 7 1.84 -8.68 23.04
N TRP A 8 2.27 -8.96 21.79
CA TRP A 8 2.02 -8.07 20.66
C TRP A 8 0.51 -7.91 20.40
N PHE A 9 -0.24 -9.00 20.33
CA PHE A 9 -1.70 -8.96 20.15
C PHE A 9 -2.40 -8.28 21.34
N ALA A 10 -1.96 -8.52 22.57
CA ALA A 10 -2.54 -7.89 23.76
C ALA A 10 -2.32 -6.37 23.75
N ARG A 11 -1.11 -5.91 23.39
CA ARG A 11 -0.82 -4.49 23.19
C ARG A 11 -1.64 -3.89 22.05
N HIS A 12 -1.69 -4.56 20.90
CA HIS A 12 -2.49 -4.14 19.75
C HIS A 12 -3.96 -3.92 20.13
N ARG A 13 -4.56 -4.86 20.88
CA ARG A 13 -5.94 -4.71 21.37
C ARG A 13 -6.12 -3.53 22.32
N ARG A 14 -5.14 -3.27 23.19
CA ARG A 14 -5.25 -2.21 24.20
C ARG A 14 -4.98 -0.81 23.64
N THR A 15 -4.11 -0.67 22.64
CA THR A 15 -3.67 0.65 22.15
C THR A 15 -4.15 0.96 20.73
N GLN A 16 -3.99 0.04 19.78
CA GLN A 16 -4.25 0.31 18.37
C GLN A 16 -5.72 0.12 17.99
N LEU A 17 -6.42 -0.89 18.54
CA LEU A 17 -7.85 -1.08 18.22
C LEU A 17 -8.75 0.10 18.63
N PRO A 18 -8.60 0.71 19.82
CA PRO A 18 -9.38 1.91 20.18
C PRO A 18 -9.08 3.11 19.28
N ASP A 19 -7.81 3.31 18.89
CA ASP A 19 -7.42 4.36 17.94
C ASP A 19 -8.07 4.13 16.57
N TYR A 20 -8.05 2.89 16.06
CA TYR A 20 -8.68 2.54 14.80
C TYR A 20 -10.21 2.68 14.86
N ALA A 21 -10.83 2.34 15.99
CA ALA A 21 -12.26 2.55 16.19
C ALA A 21 -12.62 4.04 16.13
N SER A 22 -11.86 4.90 16.82
CA SER A 22 -12.03 6.36 16.77
C SER A 22 -11.87 6.93 15.34
N LEU A 23 -10.85 6.45 14.62
CA LEU A 23 -10.62 6.81 13.23
C LEU A 23 -11.80 6.41 12.32
N LEU A 24 -12.29 5.19 12.47
CA LEU A 24 -13.42 4.69 11.68
C LEU A 24 -14.72 5.44 12.00
N SER A 25 -14.97 5.78 13.27
CA SER A 25 -16.12 6.60 13.66
C SER A 25 -16.09 7.98 13.02
N ARG A 26 -14.91 8.63 12.96
CA ARG A 26 -14.76 9.90 12.22
C ARG A 26 -14.97 9.72 10.73
N ALA A 27 -14.39 8.67 10.13
CA ALA A 27 -14.54 8.39 8.71
C ALA A 27 -16.01 8.16 8.31
N GLN A 28 -16.81 7.51 9.17
CA GLN A 28 -18.24 7.30 8.95
C GLN A 28 -19.05 8.61 8.88
N VAL A 29 -18.64 9.64 9.61
CA VAL A 29 -19.28 10.96 9.56
C VAL A 29 -18.78 11.72 8.33
N ASP A 30 -17.47 11.76 8.13
CA ASP A 30 -16.84 12.53 7.05
C ASP A 30 -17.26 12.05 5.65
N VAL A 31 -17.47 10.74 5.46
CA VAL A 31 -17.84 10.15 4.16
C VAL A 31 -19.24 10.55 3.68
N LEU A 32 -20.07 11.12 4.55
CA LEU A 32 -21.42 11.57 4.18
C LEU A 32 -21.42 12.93 3.47
N ALA A 33 -20.38 13.74 3.68
CA ALA A 33 -20.26 15.09 3.15
C ALA A 33 -19.27 15.15 2.00
N ASP A 34 -19.43 16.12 1.11
CA ASP A 34 -18.43 16.40 0.08
C ASP A 34 -17.07 16.72 0.71
N THR A 35 -16.01 16.36 -0.01
CA THR A 35 -14.63 16.52 0.44
C THR A 35 -13.82 17.39 -0.52
N THR A 36 -12.66 17.82 -0.06
CA THR A 36 -11.69 18.61 -0.84
C THR A 36 -10.39 17.85 -0.99
N PRO A 37 -9.57 18.15 -2.01
CA PRO A 37 -8.25 17.54 -2.15
C PRO A 37 -7.40 17.65 -0.87
N ASP A 38 -7.40 18.82 -0.22
CA ASP A 38 -6.65 19.04 1.02
C ASP A 38 -7.16 18.16 2.17
N ARG A 39 -8.48 18.01 2.31
CA ARG A 39 -9.06 17.13 3.33
C ARG A 39 -8.68 15.67 3.05
N THR A 40 -8.73 15.22 1.81
CA THR A 40 -8.30 13.88 1.41
C THR A 40 -6.81 13.65 1.67
N CYS A 41 -5.96 14.63 1.37
CA CYS A 41 -4.53 14.57 1.66
C CYS A 41 -4.25 14.48 3.17
N ARG A 42 -4.98 15.22 4.01
CA ARG A 42 -4.89 15.08 5.47
C ARG A 42 -5.26 13.67 5.93
N TRP A 43 -6.32 13.09 5.38
CA TRP A 43 -6.71 11.70 5.66
C TRP A 43 -5.60 10.70 5.28
N PHE A 44 -5.01 10.83 4.10
CA PHE A 44 -3.90 9.95 3.70
C PHE A 44 -2.64 10.14 4.55
N ALA A 45 -2.30 11.37 4.92
CA ALA A 45 -1.18 11.66 5.82
C ALA A 45 -1.42 11.05 7.21
N GLU A 46 -2.63 11.19 7.74
CA GLU A 46 -3.04 10.64 9.02
C GLU A 46 -2.94 9.09 9.05
N LEU A 47 -3.37 8.43 7.96
CA LEU A 47 -3.22 6.98 7.80
C LEU A 47 -1.76 6.54 7.68
N ARG A 48 -0.94 7.31 6.94
CA ARG A 48 0.50 7.04 6.77
C ARG A 48 1.23 7.13 8.11
N GLN A 49 0.99 8.19 8.88
CA GLN A 49 1.60 8.40 10.20
C GLN A 49 1.30 7.24 11.16
N ARG A 50 0.06 6.73 11.18
CA ARG A 50 -0.29 5.55 11.98
C ARG A 50 0.48 4.30 11.55
N GLY A 51 0.66 4.13 10.25
CA GLY A 51 1.51 3.06 9.70
C GLY A 51 2.97 3.17 10.14
N GLU A 52 3.52 4.39 10.15
CA GLU A 52 4.89 4.67 10.61
C GLU A 52 5.06 4.38 12.11
N VAL A 53 4.09 4.79 12.95
CA VAL A 53 4.08 4.46 14.39
C VAL A 53 4.02 2.94 14.60
N ALA A 54 3.18 2.24 13.85
CA ALA A 54 3.09 0.78 13.94
C ALA A 54 4.39 0.09 13.49
N ALA A 55 5.06 0.63 12.46
CA ALA A 55 6.35 0.13 11.99
C ALA A 55 7.44 0.34 13.04
N GLU A 56 7.54 1.53 13.65
CA GLU A 56 8.50 1.85 14.71
C GLU A 56 8.35 0.90 15.91
N GLN A 57 7.10 0.65 16.34
CA GLN A 57 6.79 -0.30 17.41
C GLN A 57 7.18 -1.75 17.09
N ALA A 58 7.24 -2.11 15.81
CA ALA A 58 7.60 -3.44 15.34
C ALA A 58 9.13 -3.63 15.21
N LEU A 59 9.92 -2.55 15.13
CA LEU A 59 11.36 -2.62 14.89
C LEU A 59 12.13 -3.52 15.87
N PRO A 60 11.90 -3.47 17.20
CA PRO A 60 12.61 -4.35 18.13
C PRO A 60 12.40 -5.84 17.84
N HIS A 61 11.17 -6.24 17.52
CA HIS A 61 10.84 -7.63 17.19
C HIS A 61 11.41 -8.02 15.82
N ALA A 62 11.37 -7.10 14.86
CA ALA A 62 11.95 -7.31 13.54
C ALA A 62 13.47 -7.50 13.63
N ALA A 63 14.18 -6.71 14.45
CA ALA A 63 15.62 -6.83 14.65
C ALA A 63 16.00 -8.22 15.20
N GLU A 64 15.25 -8.72 16.18
CA GLU A 64 15.44 -10.07 16.72
C GLU A 64 15.25 -11.15 15.65
N VAL A 65 14.23 -11.03 14.79
CA VAL A 65 14.00 -11.98 13.70
C VAL A 65 15.14 -11.91 12.67
N LEU A 66 15.54 -10.70 12.26
CA LEU A 66 16.61 -10.48 11.28
C LEU A 66 17.93 -11.11 11.72
N ALA A 67 18.28 -10.97 13.01
CA ALA A 67 19.49 -11.56 13.57
C ALA A 67 19.52 -13.10 13.46
N THR A 68 18.36 -13.76 13.39
CA THR A 68 18.25 -15.23 13.27
C THR A 68 18.21 -15.74 11.83
N LEU A 69 18.17 -14.85 10.83
CA LEU A 69 18.00 -15.27 9.44
C LEU A 69 19.23 -16.01 8.92
N LYS A 70 19.00 -17.23 8.42
CA LYS A 70 20.00 -18.05 7.75
C LYS A 70 20.15 -17.62 6.28
N PRO A 71 21.32 -17.87 5.65
CA PRO A 71 21.52 -17.57 4.23
C PRO A 71 20.42 -18.13 3.32
N ALA A 72 19.94 -19.35 3.57
CA ALA A 72 18.84 -19.96 2.80
C ALA A 72 17.50 -19.19 2.92
N GLN A 73 17.22 -18.57 4.08
CA GLN A 73 16.03 -17.75 4.29
C GLN A 73 16.16 -16.39 3.58
N ILE A 74 17.35 -15.81 3.55
CA ILE A 74 17.63 -14.56 2.81
C ILE A 74 17.48 -14.81 1.29
N GLN A 75 18.02 -15.92 0.78
CA GLN A 75 17.81 -16.30 -0.62
C GLN A 75 16.33 -16.55 -0.94
N HIS A 76 15.54 -17.06 0.01
CA HIS A 76 14.10 -17.21 -0.17
C HIS A 76 13.40 -15.84 -0.30
N ILE A 77 13.79 -14.85 0.51
CA ILE A 77 13.28 -13.46 0.39
C ILE A 77 13.61 -12.88 -0.99
N GLU A 78 14.84 -13.04 -1.45
CA GLU A 78 15.30 -12.58 -2.77
C GLU A 78 14.49 -13.21 -3.92
N ARG A 79 14.30 -14.54 -3.89
CA ARG A 79 13.45 -15.24 -4.88
C ARG A 79 12.00 -14.74 -4.84
N ARG A 80 11.47 -14.47 -3.65
CA ARG A 80 10.11 -13.93 -3.48
C ARG A 80 10.01 -12.53 -4.07
N GLN A 81 10.99 -11.66 -3.86
CA GLN A 81 11.04 -10.33 -4.47
C GLN A 81 11.09 -10.42 -6.00
N ALA A 82 11.94 -11.28 -6.56
CA ALA A 82 12.02 -11.48 -8.01
C ALA A 82 10.68 -11.92 -8.62
N ARG A 83 10.00 -12.90 -7.99
CA ARG A 83 8.67 -13.34 -8.42
C ARG A 83 7.64 -12.21 -8.40
N VAL A 84 7.58 -11.45 -7.31
CA VAL A 84 6.60 -10.35 -7.19
C VAL A 84 6.92 -9.21 -8.17
N ASN A 85 8.18 -9.02 -8.52
CA ASN A 85 8.57 -8.05 -9.55
C ASN A 85 8.13 -8.49 -10.94
N GLU A 86 8.14 -9.79 -11.24
CA GLU A 86 7.60 -10.32 -12.48
C GLU A 86 6.08 -10.16 -12.55
N GLU A 87 5.39 -10.47 -11.44
CA GLU A 87 3.95 -10.20 -11.29
C GLU A 87 3.65 -8.70 -11.52
N PHE A 88 4.49 -7.80 -10.97
CA PHE A 88 4.35 -6.37 -11.20
C PHE A 88 4.52 -5.98 -12.68
N ARG A 89 5.54 -6.51 -13.36
CA ARG A 89 5.75 -6.23 -14.79
C ARG A 89 4.55 -6.63 -15.63
N SER A 90 4.04 -7.85 -15.40
CA SER A 90 2.83 -8.36 -16.06
C SER A 90 1.64 -7.43 -15.83
N ASP A 91 1.43 -6.96 -14.60
CA ASP A 91 0.22 -6.22 -14.24
C ASP A 91 0.29 -4.74 -14.64
N TYR A 92 1.46 -4.11 -14.58
CA TYR A 92 1.62 -2.65 -14.69
C TYR A 92 2.41 -2.18 -15.91
N LEU A 93 3.23 -3.05 -16.51
CA LEU A 93 4.18 -2.70 -17.57
C LEU A 93 3.89 -3.43 -18.89
N ASP A 94 2.59 -3.57 -19.24
CA ASP A 94 2.20 -4.07 -20.56
C ASP A 94 2.88 -3.21 -21.65
N LYS A 95 3.46 -3.86 -22.66
CA LYS A 95 4.20 -3.20 -23.75
C LYS A 95 3.27 -2.35 -24.63
N ASP A 96 1.99 -2.70 -24.67
CA ASP A 96 0.97 -1.93 -25.40
C ASP A 96 0.40 -0.83 -24.47
N PRO A 97 0.60 0.46 -24.82
CA PRO A 97 0.10 1.58 -24.02
C PRO A 97 -1.42 1.56 -23.82
N ALA A 98 -2.20 1.10 -24.82
CA ALA A 98 -3.66 1.06 -24.73
C ALA A 98 -4.12 0.00 -23.72
N ARG A 99 -3.53 -1.21 -23.76
CA ARG A 99 -3.79 -2.25 -22.76
C ARG A 99 -3.31 -1.84 -21.37
N ARG A 100 -2.16 -1.16 -21.28
CA ARG A 100 -1.65 -0.63 -20.01
C ARG A 100 -2.63 0.36 -19.39
N LEU A 101 -3.16 1.30 -20.18
CA LEU A 101 -4.16 2.25 -19.75
C LEU A 101 -5.45 1.55 -19.31
N SER A 102 -5.99 0.64 -20.13
CA SER A 102 -7.20 -0.12 -19.80
C SER A 102 -7.06 -0.83 -18.45
N ARG A 103 -5.96 -1.56 -18.22
CA ARG A 103 -5.72 -2.25 -16.94
C ARG A 103 -5.60 -1.28 -15.76
N SER A 104 -5.07 -0.07 -15.98
CA SER A 104 -5.02 0.97 -14.96
C SER A 104 -6.42 1.49 -14.61
N VAL A 105 -7.30 1.65 -15.61
CA VAL A 105 -8.71 2.01 -15.40
C VAL A 105 -9.41 0.91 -14.60
N ASP A 106 -9.26 -0.35 -15.01
CA ASP A 106 -9.90 -1.49 -14.32
C ASP A 106 -9.51 -1.55 -12.84
N ARG A 107 -8.21 -1.42 -12.52
CA ARG A 107 -7.72 -1.37 -11.13
C ARG A 107 -8.31 -0.21 -10.34
N ALA A 108 -8.45 0.97 -10.95
CA ALA A 108 -9.01 2.13 -10.30
C ALA A 108 -10.51 1.96 -10.01
N VAL A 109 -11.24 1.39 -10.97
CA VAL A 109 -12.66 1.01 -10.81
C VAL A 109 -12.80 -0.01 -9.68
N GLU A 110 -12.05 -1.11 -9.70
CA GLU A 110 -12.09 -2.15 -8.65
C GLU A 110 -11.87 -1.57 -7.25
N ARG A 111 -10.87 -0.67 -7.11
CA ARG A 111 -10.58 -0.01 -5.83
C ARG A 111 -11.74 0.87 -5.35
N PHE A 112 -12.37 1.59 -6.27
CA PHE A 112 -13.46 2.49 -5.93
C PHE A 112 -14.75 1.71 -5.64
N GLU A 113 -15.03 0.64 -6.39
CA GLU A 113 -16.15 -0.28 -6.16
C GLU A 113 -16.03 -1.05 -4.85
N PHE A 114 -14.80 -1.35 -4.42
CA PHE A 114 -14.55 -1.93 -3.11
C PHE A 114 -15.07 -1.03 -1.98
N VAL A 115 -14.96 0.29 -2.12
CA VAL A 115 -15.38 1.25 -1.08
C VAL A 115 -16.85 1.64 -1.21
N TYR A 116 -17.28 2.05 -2.40
CA TYR A 116 -18.59 2.68 -2.63
C TYR A 116 -19.63 1.75 -3.24
N GLY A 117 -19.24 0.52 -3.60
CA GLY A 117 -20.07 -0.37 -4.40
C GLY A 117 -20.06 -0.03 -5.90
N SER A 118 -20.94 -0.68 -6.66
CA SER A 118 -20.96 -0.63 -8.11
C SER A 118 -21.01 0.80 -8.67
N LEU A 119 -20.24 1.05 -9.72
CA LEU A 119 -20.22 2.33 -10.43
C LEU A 119 -21.09 2.32 -11.67
N ASP A 120 -21.83 3.41 -11.82
CA ASP A 120 -22.56 3.72 -13.04
C ASP A 120 -21.61 4.12 -14.18
N GLU A 121 -22.14 4.21 -15.40
CA GLU A 121 -21.36 4.54 -16.60
C GLU A 121 -20.68 5.91 -16.50
N ARG A 122 -21.34 6.90 -15.91
CA ARG A 122 -20.80 8.26 -15.72
C ARG A 122 -19.59 8.24 -14.77
N GLN A 123 -19.67 7.48 -13.68
CA GLN A 123 -18.59 7.29 -12.72
C GLN A 123 -17.42 6.53 -13.33
N ARG A 124 -17.68 5.47 -14.11
CA ARG A 124 -16.63 4.72 -14.83
C ARG A 124 -15.93 5.58 -15.87
N ALA A 125 -16.66 6.39 -16.63
CA ALA A 125 -16.09 7.34 -17.58
C ALA A 125 -15.24 8.42 -16.88
N LEU A 126 -15.68 8.90 -15.72
CA LEU A 126 -14.90 9.81 -14.87
C LEU A 126 -13.60 9.16 -14.40
N VAL A 127 -13.64 7.92 -13.90
CA VAL A 127 -12.43 7.17 -13.52
C VAL A 127 -11.48 7.05 -14.71
N ALA A 128 -11.97 6.66 -15.89
CA ALA A 128 -11.14 6.50 -17.08
C ALA A 128 -10.42 7.79 -17.47
N ARG A 129 -11.15 8.92 -17.48
CA ARG A 129 -10.59 10.24 -17.77
C ARG A 129 -9.52 10.65 -16.77
N LEU A 130 -9.78 10.44 -15.48
CA LEU A 130 -8.82 10.77 -14.44
C LEU A 130 -7.59 9.86 -14.51
N VAL A 131 -7.74 8.56 -14.73
CA VAL A 131 -6.58 7.65 -14.90
C VAL A 131 -5.72 8.07 -16.09
N ALA A 132 -6.33 8.44 -17.22
CA ALA A 132 -5.59 8.93 -18.39
C ALA A 132 -4.83 10.24 -18.13
N ALA A 133 -5.32 11.10 -17.23
CA ALA A 133 -4.68 12.35 -16.84
C ALA A 133 -3.67 12.19 -15.68
N SER A 134 -3.54 11.00 -15.11
CA SER A 134 -2.67 10.75 -13.95
C SER A 134 -1.19 10.92 -14.32
N PRO A 135 -0.37 11.54 -13.45
CA PRO A 135 1.08 11.57 -13.64
C PRO A 135 1.75 10.24 -13.27
N PHE A 136 0.99 9.17 -13.02
CA PHE A 136 1.53 7.88 -12.61
C PHE A 136 2.45 7.29 -13.68
N ASP A 137 3.72 7.12 -13.30
CA ASP A 137 4.74 6.48 -14.10
C ASP A 137 5.07 5.11 -13.48
N ALA A 138 4.59 4.06 -14.14
CA ALA A 138 4.77 2.69 -13.70
C ALA A 138 6.24 2.25 -13.78
N GLU A 139 7.03 2.78 -14.71
CA GLU A 139 8.45 2.44 -14.87
C GLU A 139 9.28 3.10 -13.77
N ALA A 140 9.06 4.40 -13.51
CA ALA A 140 9.72 5.10 -12.41
C ALA A 140 9.39 4.45 -11.06
N TRP A 141 8.13 4.08 -10.84
CA TRP A 141 7.69 3.38 -9.63
C TRP A 141 8.35 2.00 -9.49
N PHE A 142 8.47 1.26 -10.59
CA PHE A 142 9.13 -0.05 -10.59
C PHE A 142 10.64 0.06 -10.34
N ALA A 143 11.30 1.03 -10.96
CA ALA A 143 12.72 1.28 -10.75
C ALA A 143 13.03 1.56 -9.27
N GLU A 144 12.28 2.46 -8.63
CA GLU A 144 12.45 2.75 -7.20
C GLU A 144 12.16 1.53 -6.33
N ARG A 145 11.13 0.75 -6.66
CA ARG A 145 10.81 -0.50 -5.96
C ARG A 145 11.98 -1.48 -5.97
N VAL A 146 12.60 -1.70 -7.13
CA VAL A 146 13.74 -2.62 -7.27
C VAL A 146 14.94 -2.13 -6.45
N GLN A 147 15.21 -0.82 -6.50
CA GLN A 147 16.29 -0.22 -5.71
C GLN A 147 16.08 -0.43 -4.21
N ARG A 148 14.88 -0.13 -3.71
CA ARG A 148 14.51 -0.34 -2.29
C ARG A 148 14.61 -1.80 -1.85
N GLN A 149 14.26 -2.75 -2.73
CA GLN A 149 14.40 -4.18 -2.44
C GLN A 149 15.87 -4.62 -2.34
N GLN A 150 16.74 -4.07 -3.19
CA GLN A 150 18.18 -4.32 -3.12
C GLN A 150 18.76 -3.75 -1.82
N GLU A 151 18.39 -2.52 -1.46
CA GLU A 151 18.77 -1.89 -0.18
C GLU A 151 18.29 -2.74 1.02
N ALA A 152 17.06 -3.28 0.96
CA ALA A 152 16.53 -4.17 1.98
C ALA A 152 17.39 -5.44 2.14
N LEU A 153 17.75 -6.09 1.03
CA LEU A 153 18.59 -7.29 1.05
C LEU A 153 19.99 -7.01 1.60
N GLN A 154 20.58 -5.85 1.26
CA GLN A 154 21.87 -5.43 1.81
C GLN A 154 21.78 -5.22 3.32
N LEU A 155 20.74 -4.56 3.81
CA LEU A 155 20.50 -4.38 5.24
C LEU A 155 20.30 -5.73 5.94
N ILE A 156 19.46 -6.60 5.40
CA ILE A 156 19.19 -7.93 5.96
C ILE A 156 20.49 -8.74 6.06
N ARG A 157 21.29 -8.79 5.00
CA ARG A 157 22.57 -9.52 4.98
C ARG A 157 23.57 -8.95 6.00
N ARG A 158 23.58 -7.64 6.20
CA ARG A 158 24.43 -6.97 7.20
C ARG A 158 23.99 -7.29 8.63
N LEU A 159 22.69 -7.35 8.90
CA LEU A 159 22.16 -7.57 10.25
C LEU A 159 22.06 -9.07 10.61
N ALA A 160 22.03 -9.96 9.62
CA ALA A 160 21.98 -11.39 9.84
C ALA A 160 23.32 -11.94 10.35
N GLY A 161 23.32 -12.53 11.54
CA GLY A 161 24.45 -13.30 12.07
C GLY A 161 25.71 -12.51 12.47
N THR A 162 25.69 -11.17 12.44
CA THR A 162 26.90 -10.35 12.57
C THR A 162 27.28 -9.93 13.99
N GLY A 163 26.55 -10.35 15.04
CA GLY A 163 26.83 -9.88 16.40
C GLY A 163 26.79 -8.36 16.55
N ILE A 164 26.15 -7.66 15.60
CA ILE A 164 25.98 -6.21 15.63
C ILE A 164 25.23 -5.84 16.91
N ASP A 165 25.71 -4.78 17.54
CA ASP A 165 25.06 -4.19 18.70
C ASP A 165 23.57 -3.89 18.41
N ARG A 166 22.71 -4.18 19.39
CA ARG A 166 21.26 -4.07 19.23
C ARG A 166 20.82 -2.65 18.87
N ASP A 167 21.44 -1.64 19.48
CA ASP A 167 21.06 -0.25 19.25
C ASP A 167 21.53 0.22 17.86
N ALA A 168 22.72 -0.23 17.43
CA ALA A 168 23.19 -0.03 16.06
C ALA A 168 22.27 -0.70 15.02
N ALA A 169 21.79 -1.92 15.28
CA ALA A 169 20.84 -2.60 14.40
C ALA A 169 19.51 -1.83 14.29
N LEU A 170 18.97 -1.36 15.42
CA LEU A 170 17.74 -0.57 15.44
C LEU A 170 17.91 0.76 14.72
N ALA A 171 19.02 1.47 14.92
CA ALA A 171 19.32 2.70 14.21
C ALA A 171 19.39 2.49 12.69
N ALA A 172 20.04 1.42 12.23
CA ALA A 172 20.12 1.08 10.81
C ALA A 172 18.74 0.77 10.22
N MET A 173 17.89 0.06 10.96
CA MET A 173 16.52 -0.25 10.54
C MET A 173 15.61 0.98 10.50
N ARG A 174 15.73 1.91 11.46
CA ARG A 174 15.04 3.20 11.44
C ARG A 174 15.42 4.02 10.22
N ALA A 175 16.72 4.19 9.99
CA ALA A 175 17.23 4.93 8.84
C ALA A 175 16.77 4.33 7.50
N TYR A 176 16.65 3.00 7.42
CA TYR A 176 16.04 2.34 6.27
C TYR A 176 14.53 2.63 6.17
N GLY A 177 13.79 2.56 7.27
CA GLY A 177 12.37 2.91 7.32
C GLY A 177 12.09 4.34 6.82
N GLU A 178 12.89 5.31 7.25
CA GLU A 178 12.79 6.70 6.79
C GLU A 178 12.99 6.82 5.27
N ARG A 179 13.98 6.12 4.70
CA ARG A 179 14.22 6.09 3.24
C ARG A 179 13.08 5.44 2.47
N MET A 180 12.36 4.51 3.08
CA MET A 180 11.18 3.89 2.48
C MET A 180 9.98 4.86 2.46
N SER A 181 9.79 5.64 3.52
CA SER A 181 8.77 6.70 3.56
C SER A 181 9.10 7.84 2.60
N ARG A 182 10.36 8.28 2.58
CA ARG A 182 10.85 9.39 1.75
C ARG A 182 12.09 8.97 0.98
N SER A 183 11.95 8.81 -0.34
CA SER A 183 13.07 8.36 -1.18
C SER A 183 14.30 9.27 -1.02
N PRO A 184 15.53 8.73 -0.94
CA PRO A 184 16.73 9.56 -0.97
C PRO A 184 17.00 10.16 -2.36
N ARG A 185 16.33 9.68 -3.41
CA ARG A 185 16.49 10.13 -4.80
C ARG A 185 15.58 11.33 -5.08
N GLU A 186 16.16 12.50 -5.32
CA GLU A 186 15.40 13.75 -5.48
C GLU A 186 14.37 13.71 -6.61
N GLY A 187 14.76 13.20 -7.79
CA GLY A 187 13.85 13.08 -8.92
C GLY A 187 12.61 12.24 -8.58
N TYR A 188 12.80 11.12 -7.89
CA TYR A 188 11.70 10.27 -7.46
C TYR A 188 10.84 10.93 -6.37
N ARG A 189 11.44 11.67 -5.42
CA ARG A 189 10.67 12.43 -4.42
C ARG A 189 9.73 13.44 -5.05
N ARG A 190 10.22 14.24 -6.00
CA ARG A 190 9.39 15.23 -6.70
C ARG A 190 8.25 14.56 -7.48
N TYR A 191 8.54 13.41 -8.11
CA TYR A 191 7.51 12.57 -8.74
C TYR A 191 6.47 12.08 -7.73
N GLN A 192 6.91 11.57 -6.58
CA GLN A 192 6.04 11.08 -5.51
C GLN A 192 5.12 12.20 -5.00
N GLU A 193 5.65 13.39 -4.71
CA GLU A 193 4.87 14.55 -4.27
C GLU A 193 3.80 14.96 -5.30
N LYS A 194 4.17 15.01 -6.59
CA LYS A 194 3.23 15.29 -7.68
C LYS A 194 2.11 14.24 -7.74
N LEU A 195 2.46 12.96 -7.64
CA LEU A 195 1.51 11.86 -7.68
C LEU A 195 0.60 11.84 -6.45
N GLU A 196 1.12 12.15 -5.26
CA GLU A 196 0.33 12.24 -4.04
C GLU A 196 -0.72 13.35 -4.13
N ASN A 197 -0.33 14.56 -4.54
CA ASN A 197 -1.26 15.68 -4.74
C ASN A 197 -2.34 15.35 -5.78
N TYR A 198 -1.95 14.68 -6.88
CA TYR A 198 -2.89 14.21 -7.88
C TYR A 198 -3.89 13.20 -7.29
N ASN A 199 -3.40 12.21 -6.52
CA ASN A 199 -4.24 11.17 -5.94
C ASN A 199 -5.23 11.72 -4.91
N CYS A 200 -4.87 12.77 -4.15
CA CYS A 200 -5.81 13.46 -3.28
C CYS A 200 -6.94 14.11 -4.08
N SER A 201 -6.61 14.80 -5.17
CA SER A 201 -7.60 15.43 -6.06
C SER A 201 -8.47 14.38 -6.76
N PHE A 202 -7.87 13.29 -7.22
CA PHE A 202 -8.55 12.14 -7.82
C PHE A 202 -9.59 11.55 -6.86
N ALA A 203 -9.18 11.24 -5.63
CA ALA A 203 -10.06 10.62 -4.64
C ALA A 203 -11.17 11.58 -4.19
N ALA A 204 -10.88 12.88 -4.02
CA ALA A 204 -11.91 13.89 -3.71
C ALA A 204 -12.94 14.01 -4.85
N THR A 205 -12.47 14.07 -6.09
CA THR A 205 -13.35 14.17 -7.27
C THR A 205 -14.28 12.97 -7.39
N LEU A 206 -13.75 11.75 -7.21
CA LEU A 206 -14.57 10.55 -7.25
C LEU A 206 -15.53 10.44 -6.08
N HIS A 207 -15.08 10.79 -4.86
CA HIS A 207 -15.94 10.83 -3.68
C HIS A 207 -17.15 11.74 -3.89
N ASN A 208 -16.93 12.96 -4.40
CA ASN A 208 -18.00 13.92 -4.66
C ASN A 208 -18.93 13.48 -5.82
N ALA A 209 -18.48 12.54 -6.66
CA ALA A 209 -19.30 11.96 -7.72
C ALA A 209 -20.18 10.78 -7.25
N THR A 210 -20.07 10.35 -5.98
CA THR A 210 -20.90 9.30 -5.39
C THR A 210 -22.33 9.76 -5.16
N THR A 211 -23.28 8.83 -5.23
CA THR A 211 -24.67 9.06 -4.86
C THR A 211 -24.85 8.99 -3.34
N PRO A 212 -25.92 9.59 -2.78
CA PRO A 212 -26.23 9.45 -1.35
C PRO A 212 -26.31 7.98 -0.89
N ALA A 213 -26.76 7.06 -1.76
CA ALA A 213 -26.82 5.63 -1.45
C ALA A 213 -25.44 4.95 -1.43
N GLN A 214 -24.45 5.48 -2.15
CA GLN A 214 -23.07 4.97 -2.17
C GLN A 214 -22.23 5.48 -0.99
N ARG A 215 -22.54 6.66 -0.44
CA ARG A 215 -21.73 7.35 0.61
C ARG A 215 -21.51 6.56 1.90
N PRO A 216 -22.50 5.82 2.45
CA PRO A 216 -22.26 4.96 3.61
C PRO A 216 -21.19 3.87 3.36
N GLY A 217 -20.87 3.59 2.10
CA GLY A 217 -19.88 2.61 1.69
C GLY A 217 -20.29 1.16 1.94
N ARG A 218 -19.51 0.22 1.41
CA ARG A 218 -19.58 -1.20 1.80
C ARG A 218 -18.67 -1.39 3.00
N GLY A 219 -19.17 -1.19 4.23
CA GLY A 219 -18.36 -1.25 5.44
C GLY A 219 -17.51 -2.53 5.53
N GLN A 220 -16.19 -2.43 5.28
CA GLN A 220 -15.13 -3.36 5.67
C GLN A 220 -13.73 -2.74 5.39
N PRO A 221 -12.69 -3.10 6.16
CA PRO A 221 -11.52 -2.25 6.40
C PRO A 221 -10.58 -2.05 5.20
N ALA A 222 -10.03 -0.84 5.12
CA ALA A 222 -9.05 -0.38 4.16
C ALA A 222 -7.75 -1.19 4.21
N GLN A 223 -7.57 -2.10 3.25
CA GLN A 223 -6.28 -2.73 2.94
C GLN A 223 -5.67 -2.24 1.61
N GLY A 224 -6.12 -1.09 1.09
CA GLY A 224 -5.67 -0.60 -0.21
C GLY A 224 -5.60 0.92 -0.41
N MET A 225 -5.76 1.73 0.64
CA MET A 225 -5.74 3.20 0.53
C MET A 225 -4.57 3.90 1.24
N GLY A 226 -3.58 3.16 1.72
CA GLY A 226 -2.27 3.74 2.03
C GLY A 226 -1.42 3.77 0.75
N GLY A 227 -0.74 4.88 0.46
CA GLY A 227 0.17 5.07 -0.67
C GLY A 227 1.43 4.18 -0.63
N GLY A 228 1.28 2.88 -0.37
CA GLY A 228 2.33 1.87 -0.36
C GLY A 228 1.80 0.58 -0.95
N LEU A 229 2.37 0.19 -2.09
CA LEU A 229 2.30 -1.12 -2.74
C LEU A 229 0.89 -1.57 -3.20
N PRO A 230 0.63 -1.68 -4.52
CA PRO A 230 -0.46 -2.51 -4.99
C PRO A 230 -0.24 -3.94 -4.50
N ARG A 231 -1.26 -4.51 -3.86
CA ARG A 231 -1.33 -5.96 -3.68
C ARG A 231 -1.47 -6.60 -5.07
N PRO A 232 -0.76 -7.70 -5.37
CA PRO A 232 -1.02 -8.45 -6.59
C PRO A 232 -2.50 -8.83 -6.59
N GLY A 233 -3.17 -8.53 -7.71
CA GLY A 233 -4.59 -8.80 -7.88
C GLY A 233 -4.86 -10.27 -7.57
N ARG A 234 -5.78 -10.54 -6.64
CA ARG A 234 -6.44 -11.84 -6.61
C ARG A 234 -7.22 -11.93 -7.92
N ARG A 235 -6.64 -12.55 -8.94
CA ARG A 235 -7.41 -13.02 -10.09
C ARG A 235 -8.55 -13.87 -9.54
N GLY A 236 -9.78 -13.37 -9.68
CA GLY A 236 -10.98 -14.18 -9.54
C GLY A 236 -10.84 -15.34 -10.52
N ARG A 237 -10.61 -16.54 -9.98
CA ARG A 237 -10.81 -17.78 -10.72
C ARG A 237 -12.31 -17.92 -10.92
N LEU A 238 -12.81 -17.39 -12.02
CA LEU A 238 -14.05 -17.88 -12.63
C LEU A 238 -13.73 -19.27 -13.20
N THR A 239 -13.80 -20.30 -12.34
CA THR A 239 -13.88 -21.68 -12.81
C THR A 239 -15.30 -21.93 -13.29
N ARG A 240 -15.41 -22.17 -14.60
CA ARG A 240 -16.58 -22.70 -15.30
C ARG A 240 -17.11 -23.99 -14.64
N PRO A 241 -18.41 -24.31 -14.81
CA PRO A 241 -19.07 -25.40 -14.11
C PRO A 241 -18.64 -26.76 -14.68
N ILE A 242 -18.35 -27.70 -13.78
CA ILE A 242 -18.30 -29.12 -14.13
C ILE A 242 -19.73 -29.63 -14.03
N ARG A 243 -20.32 -29.99 -15.18
CA ARG A 243 -21.47 -30.89 -15.24
C ARG A 243 -21.03 -32.28 -14.79
N ALA A 244 -21.87 -32.94 -14.00
CA ALA A 244 -21.83 -34.38 -13.84
C ALA A 244 -23.28 -34.92 -13.85
N ALA A 245 -23.45 -35.98 -14.65
CA ALA A 245 -24.67 -36.71 -14.99
C ALA A 245 -25.64 -35.99 -15.95
#